data_AF-A0A355EJR5-F1
#
_entry.id   AF-A0A355EJR5-F1
#
_cell.length_a   1.000
_cell.length_b   1.000
_cell.length_c   1.000
_cell.angle_alpha   90.00
_cell.angle_beta   90.00
_cell.angle_gamma   90.00
#
_symmetry.space_group_name_H-M   'P 1'
#
loop_
_entity.id
_entity.type
_entity.pdbx_description
1 polymer ?
#
loop_
_entity_poly.entity_id
_entity_poly.type
_entity_poly.pdbx_seq_one_letter_code
_entity_poly.pdbx_strand_id
1 'polypeptide(L)'
;MTNPGIGHSFPVMVTEVDEALGIAGNCRHYAMCKIDFLGTGVCASGAQRGYVSFYPEGRVDLYAALAKGKVHVTEKCVEIAQSCDLCGKCDYQCCFVTGLRPMRVMKALKSHVARHLAAGKPVAQADADPLLQSMRRIVGDEWATNDRAIAVTYSHDPSPLAVPALPRYVIMPGTRQEISSLLKLLGSAGIPWVVRGNGTNLMGFELCEGAVIDLNRMKEIEFDEKNWSVRVGPGVAAFELQREAAQRGYRVNVAEPAALVCGTMMCAGIVSLFSTAYGSCADNYIDAEFVRTDGSFFSLNEKNAPNLFAFDRAGAVSPGVCSSLRVK
;
A
#
# COMPACT_ATOMS: atom_id res chain seq x y z
N MET A 1 -4.27 55.90 -34.44
CA MET A 1 -3.97 55.44 -33.06
C MET A 1 -3.77 53.94 -33.14
N THR A 2 -2.52 53.51 -33.14
CA THR A 2 -2.09 52.10 -33.27
C THR A 2 -2.29 51.36 -31.96
N ASN A 3 -3.06 50.27 -32.00
CA ASN A 3 -3.31 49.39 -30.85
C ASN A 3 -2.04 48.57 -30.55
N PRO A 4 -1.48 48.59 -29.34
CA PRO A 4 -0.24 47.90 -29.03
C PRO A 4 -0.47 46.39 -28.93
N GLY A 5 0.48 45.63 -29.48
CA GLY A 5 0.40 44.18 -29.63
C GLY A 5 0.13 43.42 -28.33
N ILE A 6 -0.81 42.49 -28.41
CA ILE A 6 -0.95 41.40 -27.46
C ILE A 6 0.31 40.53 -27.63
N GLY A 7 1.25 40.70 -26.72
CA GLY A 7 2.40 39.81 -26.62
C GLY A 7 1.90 38.41 -26.30
N HIS A 8 1.90 37.52 -27.30
CA HIS A 8 1.84 36.09 -27.04
C HIS A 8 3.08 35.73 -26.23
N SER A 9 2.87 35.49 -24.93
CA SER A 9 3.87 34.89 -24.06
C SER A 9 4.33 33.58 -24.68
N PHE A 10 5.63 33.49 -24.96
CA PHE A 10 6.27 32.25 -25.35
C PHE A 10 6.00 31.18 -24.28
N PRO A 11 5.76 29.90 -24.67
CA PRO A 11 5.62 28.83 -23.70
C PRO A 11 6.91 28.74 -22.89
N VAL A 12 6.77 28.82 -21.56
CA VAL A 12 7.87 28.54 -20.62
C VAL A 12 8.42 27.17 -20.99
N MET A 13 9.71 27.08 -21.33
CA MET A 13 10.35 25.79 -21.60
C MET A 13 10.35 24.98 -20.29
N VAL A 14 9.37 24.09 -20.15
CA VAL A 14 9.26 23.16 -19.03
C VAL A 14 10.43 22.19 -19.14
N THR A 15 11.30 22.13 -18.13
CA THR A 15 12.39 21.16 -18.14
C THR A 15 11.85 19.74 -17.95
N GLU A 16 12.59 18.72 -18.39
CA GLU A 16 12.19 17.31 -18.13
C GLU A 16 11.98 17.03 -16.64
N VAL A 17 12.72 17.74 -15.77
CA VAL A 17 12.59 17.64 -14.30
C VAL A 17 11.25 18.20 -13.84
N ASP A 18 10.86 19.37 -14.36
CA ASP A 18 9.59 20.04 -14.02
C ASP A 18 8.39 19.22 -14.50
N GLU A 19 8.49 18.62 -15.69
CA GLU A 19 7.44 17.74 -16.22
C GLU A 19 7.29 16.48 -15.37
N ALA A 20 8.39 15.80 -15.02
CA ALA A 20 8.34 14.62 -14.16
C ALA A 20 7.80 14.94 -12.76
N LEU A 21 8.16 16.10 -12.20
CA LEU A 21 7.62 16.58 -10.92
C LEU A 21 6.11 16.90 -11.01
N GLY A 22 5.67 17.49 -12.12
CA GLY A 22 4.25 17.75 -12.38
C GLY A 22 3.43 16.47 -12.46
N ILE A 23 3.95 15.43 -13.14
CA ILE A 23 3.32 14.11 -13.17
C ILE A 23 3.29 13.50 -11.76
N ALA A 24 4.41 13.59 -11.04
CA ALA A 24 4.51 13.00 -9.71
C ALA A 24 3.58 13.65 -8.68
N GLY A 25 3.40 14.98 -8.76
CA GLY A 25 2.45 15.71 -7.91
C GLY A 25 0.97 15.39 -8.17
N ASN A 26 0.65 14.73 -9.27
CA ASN A 26 -0.71 14.33 -9.62
C ASN A 26 -1.01 12.85 -9.33
N CYS A 27 -0.07 12.09 -8.78
CA CYS A 27 -0.34 10.73 -8.33
C CYS A 27 -1.34 10.74 -7.16
N ARG A 28 -2.38 9.90 -7.25
CA ARG A 28 -3.51 9.84 -6.29
C ARG A 28 -3.58 8.53 -5.49
N HIS A 29 -2.58 7.65 -5.63
CA HIS A 29 -2.37 6.49 -4.76
C HIS A 29 -3.56 5.53 -4.64
N TYR A 30 -4.30 5.35 -5.73
CA TYR A 30 -5.36 4.34 -5.81
C TYR A 30 -4.84 2.90 -5.83
N ALA A 31 -3.52 2.67 -5.78
CA ALA A 31 -2.89 1.35 -5.77
C ALA A 31 -3.25 0.43 -6.94
N MET A 32 -3.83 0.98 -8.01
CA MET A 32 -4.22 0.23 -9.21
C MET A 32 -3.02 -0.48 -9.85
N CYS A 33 -1.82 0.06 -9.70
CA CYS A 33 -0.59 -0.54 -10.21
C CYS A 33 -0.16 -1.85 -9.52
N LYS A 34 -0.86 -2.24 -8.45
CA LYS A 34 -0.66 -3.49 -7.71
C LYS A 34 -1.64 -4.60 -8.13
N ILE A 35 -2.60 -4.31 -9.01
CA ILE A 35 -3.55 -5.30 -9.54
C ILE A 35 -3.48 -5.33 -11.07
N ASP A 36 -3.72 -6.49 -11.67
CA ASP A 36 -3.72 -6.62 -13.13
C ASP A 36 -5.10 -6.33 -13.73
N PHE A 37 -5.56 -5.09 -13.57
CA PHE A 37 -6.91 -4.69 -13.98
C PHE A 37 -7.14 -4.78 -15.49
N LEU A 38 -6.13 -4.45 -16.30
CA LEU A 38 -6.22 -4.42 -17.77
C LEU A 38 -5.74 -5.71 -18.46
N GLY A 39 -5.29 -6.72 -17.70
CA GLY A 39 -4.70 -7.94 -18.27
C GLY A 39 -3.36 -7.69 -18.99
N THR A 40 -2.64 -6.63 -18.61
CA THR A 40 -1.34 -6.27 -19.19
C THR A 40 -0.16 -6.67 -18.28
N GLY A 41 -0.48 -7.33 -17.16
CA GLY A 41 0.43 -7.68 -16.10
C GLY A 41 0.70 -6.52 -15.14
N VAL A 42 1.23 -6.87 -13.96
CA VAL A 42 1.73 -5.91 -12.96
C VAL A 42 3.24 -5.67 -13.14
N CYS A 43 3.77 -4.65 -12.46
CA CYS A 43 5.20 -4.40 -12.42
C CYS A 43 5.94 -5.57 -11.74
N ALA A 44 6.83 -6.25 -12.48
CA ALA A 44 7.53 -7.44 -11.98
C ALA A 44 8.36 -7.15 -10.72
N SER A 45 9.06 -6.01 -10.70
CA SER A 45 9.84 -5.58 -9.53
C SER A 45 8.95 -5.36 -8.29
N GLY A 46 7.77 -4.73 -8.47
CA GLY A 46 6.79 -4.59 -7.39
C GLY A 46 6.30 -5.94 -6.88
N ALA A 47 5.91 -6.85 -7.79
CA ALA A 47 5.42 -8.18 -7.43
C ALA A 47 6.47 -9.04 -6.69
N GLN A 48 7.74 -8.92 -7.06
CA GLN A 48 8.84 -9.68 -6.44
C GLN A 48 9.25 -9.12 -5.08
N ARG A 49 9.28 -7.78 -4.92
CA ARG A 49 9.82 -7.11 -3.72
C ARG A 49 8.75 -6.70 -2.72
N GLY A 50 7.51 -6.57 -3.16
CA GLY A 50 6.33 -6.33 -2.33
C GLY A 50 6.16 -4.92 -1.74
N TYR A 51 7.23 -4.20 -1.36
CA TYR A 51 7.08 -2.83 -0.86
C TYR A 51 6.53 -1.87 -1.91
N VAL A 52 5.72 -0.89 -1.47
CA VAL A 52 5.13 0.17 -2.32
C VAL A 52 6.17 0.84 -3.23
N SER A 53 7.38 1.07 -2.73
CA SER A 53 8.47 1.76 -3.43
C SER A 53 8.94 1.05 -4.70
N PHE A 54 8.73 -0.26 -4.82
CA PHE A 54 9.06 -1.04 -6.02
C PHE A 54 7.92 -1.05 -7.05
N TYR A 55 6.72 -0.62 -6.66
CA TYR A 55 5.61 -0.38 -7.56
C TYR A 55 5.69 1.01 -8.20
N PRO A 56 5.01 1.22 -9.35
CA PRO A 56 4.99 2.51 -10.02
C PRO A 56 4.60 3.69 -9.11
N GLU A 57 3.57 3.57 -8.28
CA GLU A 57 3.15 4.67 -7.39
C GLU A 57 4.25 5.04 -6.38
N GLY A 58 4.91 4.06 -5.77
CA GLY A 58 5.98 4.35 -4.82
C GLY A 58 7.24 4.92 -5.47
N ARG A 59 7.55 4.52 -6.70
CA ARG A 59 8.65 5.17 -7.47
C ARG A 59 8.33 6.63 -7.79
N VAL A 60 7.06 6.93 -8.04
CA VAL A 60 6.61 8.30 -8.27
C VAL A 60 6.80 9.15 -7.01
N ASP A 61 6.42 8.61 -5.85
CA ASP A 61 6.62 9.28 -4.56
C ASP A 61 8.09 9.46 -4.21
N LEU A 62 8.88 8.40 -4.40
CA LEU A 62 10.30 8.43 -4.13
C LEU A 62 10.99 9.49 -4.99
N TYR A 63 10.66 9.59 -6.28
CA TYR A 63 11.19 10.65 -7.14
C TYR A 63 10.77 12.03 -6.64
N ALA A 64 9.49 12.24 -6.32
CA ALA A 64 9.02 13.52 -5.81
C ALA A 64 9.73 13.92 -4.51
N ALA A 65 9.98 12.96 -3.62
CA ALA A 65 10.70 13.18 -2.37
C ALA A 65 12.18 13.53 -2.59
N LEU A 66 12.88 12.80 -3.49
CA LEU A 66 14.28 13.06 -3.86
C LEU A 66 14.43 14.44 -4.52
N ALA A 67 13.58 14.74 -5.49
CA ALA A 67 13.64 16.00 -6.23
C ALA A 67 13.33 17.21 -5.35
N LYS A 68 12.52 17.04 -4.28
CA LYS A 68 12.26 18.06 -3.26
C LYS A 68 13.27 18.06 -2.11
N GLY A 69 14.30 17.20 -2.15
CA GLY A 69 15.31 17.09 -1.10
C GLY A 69 14.80 16.56 0.25
N LYS A 70 13.64 15.91 0.27
CA LYS A 70 13.03 15.34 1.50
C LYS A 70 13.71 14.04 1.95
N VAL A 71 14.34 13.32 1.01
CA VAL A 71 15.10 12.10 1.28
C VAL A 71 16.39 12.13 0.48
N HIS A 72 17.40 11.42 0.98
CA HIS A 72 18.68 11.24 0.29
C HIS A 72 18.69 9.93 -0.50
N VAL A 73 19.60 9.81 -1.46
CA VAL A 73 19.82 8.56 -2.20
C VAL A 73 20.45 7.55 -1.24
N THR A 74 19.69 6.52 -0.88
CA THR A 74 20.11 5.36 -0.09
C THR A 74 20.45 4.15 -0.97
N GLU A 75 20.99 3.08 -0.40
CA GLU A 75 21.19 1.82 -1.12
C GLU A 75 19.87 1.28 -1.68
N LYS A 76 18.77 1.33 -0.90
CA LYS A 76 17.46 0.91 -1.41
C LYS A 76 16.95 1.84 -2.50
N CYS A 77 17.22 3.14 -2.44
CA CYS A 77 16.90 4.04 -3.56
C CYS A 77 17.57 3.58 -4.86
N VAL A 78 18.84 3.16 -4.79
CA VAL A 78 19.57 2.65 -5.95
C VAL A 78 18.92 1.36 -6.46
N GLU A 79 18.64 0.41 -5.56
CA GLU A 79 17.97 -0.86 -5.89
C GLU A 79 16.61 -0.62 -6.56
N ILE A 80 15.77 0.25 -5.97
CA ILE A 80 14.44 0.59 -6.47
C ILE A 80 14.52 1.16 -7.89
N ALA A 81 15.44 2.11 -8.13
CA ALA A 81 15.62 2.72 -9.45
C ALA A 81 16.16 1.71 -10.48
N GLN A 82 17.09 0.84 -10.09
CA GLN A 82 17.67 -0.17 -10.98
C GLN A 82 16.68 -1.28 -11.33
N SER A 83 15.82 -1.68 -10.38
CA SER A 83 14.81 -2.73 -10.57
C SER A 83 13.74 -2.42 -11.62
N CYS A 84 13.60 -1.16 -12.03
CA CYS A 84 12.70 -0.78 -13.11
C CYS A 84 13.34 -1.10 -14.47
N ASP A 85 12.69 -1.92 -15.28
CA ASP A 85 13.12 -2.28 -16.64
C ASP A 85 12.59 -1.34 -17.73
N LEU A 86 11.82 -0.32 -17.35
CA LEU A 86 11.15 0.62 -18.27
C LEU A 86 10.17 -0.07 -19.25
N CYS A 87 9.55 -1.18 -18.86
CA CYS A 87 8.60 -1.93 -19.71
C CYS A 87 7.31 -1.20 -20.11
N GLY A 88 6.98 -0.05 -19.52
CA GLY A 88 5.82 0.75 -19.90
C GLY A 88 4.46 0.33 -19.33
N LYS A 89 4.36 -0.80 -18.60
CA LYS A 89 3.09 -1.28 -18.02
C LYS A 89 2.37 -0.24 -17.15
N CYS A 90 3.15 0.57 -16.42
CA CYS A 90 2.60 1.64 -15.57
C CYS A 90 1.89 2.74 -16.35
N ASP A 91 2.31 3.07 -17.58
CA ASP A 91 1.65 4.07 -18.41
C ASP A 91 0.28 3.58 -18.88
N TYR A 92 0.14 2.29 -19.21
CA TYR A 92 -1.15 1.73 -19.62
C TYR A 92 -2.14 1.77 -18.47
N GLN A 93 -1.75 1.21 -17.32
CA GLN A 93 -2.65 1.15 -16.16
C GLN A 93 -2.97 2.54 -15.60
N CYS A 94 -1.98 3.40 -15.38
CA CYS A 94 -2.23 4.72 -14.80
C CYS A 94 -2.93 5.65 -15.79
N CYS A 95 -2.64 5.61 -17.09
CA CYS A 95 -3.35 6.47 -18.02
C CYS A 95 -4.84 6.12 -18.12
N PHE A 96 -5.17 4.83 -18.09
CA PHE A 96 -6.57 4.41 -18.13
C PHE A 96 -7.37 4.96 -16.95
N VAL A 97 -6.77 4.98 -15.76
CA VAL A 97 -7.45 5.39 -14.52
C VAL A 97 -7.40 6.90 -14.30
N THR A 98 -6.25 7.53 -14.53
CA THR A 98 -5.99 8.92 -14.12
C THR A 98 -5.43 9.81 -15.22
N GLY A 99 -5.19 9.29 -16.42
CA GLY A 99 -4.50 10.02 -17.50
C GLY A 99 -3.00 10.22 -17.28
N LEU A 100 -2.43 9.69 -16.19
CA LEU A 100 -1.01 9.85 -15.87
C LEU A 100 -0.11 9.00 -16.78
N ARG A 101 1.12 9.49 -17.00
CA ARG A 101 2.20 8.80 -17.73
C ARG A 101 3.45 8.62 -16.84
N PRO A 102 3.44 7.68 -15.86
CA PRO A 102 4.53 7.51 -14.91
C PRO A 102 5.90 7.19 -15.52
N MET A 103 5.99 6.70 -16.76
CA MET A 103 7.25 6.35 -17.41
C MET A 103 8.25 7.51 -17.47
N ARG A 104 7.78 8.75 -17.60
CA ARG A 104 8.63 9.94 -17.53
C ARG A 104 9.26 10.09 -16.15
N VAL A 105 8.49 9.81 -15.10
CA VAL A 105 8.97 9.79 -13.71
C VAL A 105 9.96 8.64 -13.48
N MET A 106 9.71 7.45 -14.04
CA MET A 106 10.64 6.31 -13.93
C MET A 106 12.01 6.63 -14.54
N LYS A 107 12.00 7.25 -15.73
CA LYS A 107 13.23 7.71 -16.40
C LYS A 107 13.93 8.78 -15.57
N ALA A 108 13.19 9.77 -15.08
CA ALA A 108 13.74 10.84 -14.26
C ALA A 108 14.36 10.31 -12.94
N LEU A 109 13.72 9.34 -12.29
CA LEU A 109 14.26 8.66 -11.10
C LEU A 109 15.58 7.95 -11.40
N LYS A 110 15.63 7.16 -12.48
CA LYS A 110 16.88 6.50 -12.92
C LYS A 110 17.98 7.51 -13.20
N SER A 111 17.68 8.56 -13.97
CA SER A 111 18.65 9.62 -14.31
C SER A 111 19.11 10.40 -13.08
N HIS A 112 18.23 10.61 -12.09
CA HIS A 112 18.58 11.25 -10.82
C HIS A 112 19.60 10.41 -10.05
N VAL A 113 19.31 9.11 -9.85
CA VAL A 113 20.21 8.18 -9.15
C VAL A 113 21.54 8.01 -9.90
N ALA A 114 21.51 7.85 -11.23
CA ALA A 114 22.71 7.70 -12.04
C ALA A 114 23.64 8.93 -11.93
N ARG A 115 23.08 10.15 -11.99
CA ARG A 115 23.86 11.39 -11.81
C ARG A 115 24.43 11.51 -10.40
N HIS A 116 23.69 11.10 -9.37
CA HIS A 116 24.18 11.10 -7.99
C HIS A 116 25.41 10.21 -7.83
N LEU A 117 25.34 8.98 -8.37
CA LEU A 117 26.45 8.02 -8.35
C LEU A 117 27.64 8.50 -9.19
N ALA A 118 27.40 8.99 -10.40
CA ALA A 118 28.47 9.50 -11.28
C ALA A 118 29.21 10.72 -10.69
N ALA A 119 28.52 11.52 -9.88
CA ALA A 119 29.12 12.64 -9.16
C ALA A 119 29.92 12.22 -7.92
N GLY A 120 30.02 10.91 -7.61
CA GLY A 120 30.72 10.41 -6.43
C GLY A 120 30.08 10.85 -5.11
N LYS A 121 28.81 11.24 -5.12
CA LYS A 121 28.11 11.68 -3.91
C LYS A 121 27.86 10.48 -2.99
N PRO A 122 27.94 10.66 -1.67
CA PRO A 122 27.72 9.57 -0.73
C PRO A 122 26.32 8.99 -0.87
N VAL A 123 26.22 7.66 -0.77
CA VAL A 123 24.96 6.94 -0.65
C VAL A 123 24.66 6.81 0.83
N ALA A 124 23.51 7.31 1.26
CA ALA A 124 23.10 7.27 2.65
C ALA A 124 22.86 5.81 3.09
N GLN A 125 23.39 5.46 4.25
CA GLN A 125 23.16 4.16 4.89
C GLN A 125 22.00 4.29 5.88
N ALA A 126 21.23 3.23 6.01
CA ALA A 126 20.27 3.14 7.09
C ALA A 126 21.02 2.95 8.43
N ASP A 127 20.54 3.62 9.48
CA ASP A 127 21.19 3.53 10.80
C ASP A 127 21.15 2.09 11.33
N ALA A 128 22.23 1.69 12.01
CA ALA A 128 22.28 0.42 12.73
C ALA A 128 21.23 0.44 13.85
N ASP A 129 20.22 -0.43 13.73
CA ASP A 129 19.08 -0.44 14.62
C ASP A 129 18.85 -1.84 15.21
N PRO A 130 19.12 -2.06 16.52
CA PRO A 130 18.89 -3.35 17.17
C PRO A 130 17.43 -3.80 17.14
N LEU A 131 16.48 -2.86 17.12
CA LEU A 131 15.07 -3.18 17.04
C LEU A 131 14.71 -3.69 15.65
N LEU A 132 15.25 -3.07 14.60
CA LEU A 132 15.12 -3.57 13.22
C LEU A 132 15.66 -5.00 13.09
N GLN A 133 16.82 -5.31 13.68
CA GLN A 133 17.37 -6.67 13.67
C GLN A 133 16.42 -7.66 14.35
N SER A 134 15.74 -7.24 15.42
CA SER A 134 14.74 -8.07 16.09
C SER A 134 13.50 -8.28 15.24
N MET A 135 13.04 -7.26 14.49
CA MET A 135 11.95 -7.39 13.51
C MET A 135 12.35 -8.34 12.38
N ARG A 136 13.56 -8.23 11.83
CA ARG A 136 14.07 -9.11 10.77
C ARG A 136 14.18 -10.56 11.19
N ARG A 137 14.51 -10.85 12.45
CA ARG A 137 14.45 -12.23 12.98
C ARG A 137 13.04 -12.82 12.98
N ILE A 138 12.01 -11.98 13.03
CA ILE A 138 10.61 -12.42 12.99
C ILE A 138 10.16 -12.64 11.54
N VAL A 139 10.31 -11.63 10.68
CA VAL A 139 9.71 -11.64 9.32
C VAL A 139 10.67 -12.03 8.19
N GLY A 140 11.98 -12.08 8.46
CA GLY A 140 13.06 -12.22 7.48
C GLY A 140 13.73 -10.88 7.15
N ASP A 141 14.99 -10.94 6.70
CA ASP A 141 15.82 -9.75 6.42
C ASP A 141 15.25 -8.83 5.34
N GLU A 142 14.57 -9.41 4.35
CA GLU A 142 13.96 -8.67 3.24
C GLU A 142 12.69 -7.91 3.66
N TRP A 143 12.03 -8.33 4.74
CA TRP A 143 10.64 -7.95 5.03
C TRP A 143 10.48 -6.98 6.22
N ALA A 144 11.59 -6.43 6.71
CA ALA A 144 11.59 -5.28 7.61
C ALA A 144 12.70 -4.29 7.24
N THR A 145 12.36 -2.99 7.25
CA THR A 145 13.29 -1.92 6.86
C THR A 145 13.01 -0.61 7.62
N ASN A 146 14.07 0.16 7.86
CA ASN A 146 14.04 1.56 8.29
C ASN A 146 14.60 2.52 7.22
N ASP A 147 14.82 2.03 5.99
CA ASP A 147 15.36 2.83 4.89
C ASP A 147 14.38 3.92 4.45
N ARG A 148 14.84 5.17 4.40
CA ARG A 148 14.01 6.34 4.08
C ARG A 148 13.45 6.33 2.66
N ALA A 149 14.14 5.69 1.70
CA ALA A 149 13.62 5.54 0.35
C ALA A 149 12.40 4.62 0.29
N ILE A 150 12.29 3.67 1.24
CA ILE A 150 11.10 2.86 1.39
C ILE A 150 10.05 3.59 2.22
N ALA A 151 10.43 4.06 3.42
CA ALA A 151 9.52 4.67 4.38
C ALA A 151 8.73 5.87 3.81
N VAL A 152 9.35 6.69 2.96
CA VAL A 152 8.67 7.86 2.37
C VAL A 152 7.47 7.51 1.50
N THR A 153 7.47 6.31 0.89
CA THR A 153 6.35 5.83 0.06
C THR A 153 5.17 5.32 0.89
N TYR A 154 5.34 5.25 2.21
CA TYR A 154 4.31 4.91 3.19
C TYR A 154 3.87 6.14 4.01
N SER A 155 4.40 7.33 3.71
CA SER A 155 4.21 8.49 4.58
C SER A 155 2.93 9.28 4.34
N HIS A 156 2.12 8.87 3.37
CA HIS A 156 0.88 9.56 3.02
C HIS A 156 -0.12 8.57 2.38
N ASP A 157 -1.37 9.00 2.28
CA ASP A 157 -2.46 8.29 1.61
C ASP A 157 -3.20 9.30 0.70
N PRO A 158 -4.19 8.87 -0.11
CA PRO A 158 -4.94 9.78 -0.97
C PRO A 158 -5.76 10.86 -0.24
N SER A 159 -5.76 10.90 1.10
CA SER A 159 -6.51 11.91 1.86
C SER A 159 -5.98 13.32 1.60
N PRO A 160 -6.86 14.28 1.25
CA PRO A 160 -6.44 15.67 1.08
C PRO A 160 -6.21 16.40 2.42
N LEU A 161 -6.67 15.83 3.54
CA LEU A 161 -6.64 16.48 4.86
C LEU A 161 -5.69 15.79 5.85
N ALA A 162 -5.28 14.55 5.58
CA ALA A 162 -4.37 13.84 6.46
C ALA A 162 -2.99 14.52 6.48
N VAL A 163 -2.41 14.61 7.67
CA VAL A 163 -1.03 15.08 7.84
C VAL A 163 -0.10 13.91 7.50
N PRO A 164 0.85 14.07 6.56
CA PRO A 164 1.84 13.04 6.27
C PRO A 164 2.65 12.66 7.52
N ALA A 165 2.86 11.38 7.74
CA ALA A 165 3.64 10.85 8.85
C ALA A 165 4.70 9.89 8.30
N LEU A 166 5.98 10.21 8.46
CA LEU A 166 7.07 9.37 7.94
C LEU A 166 7.36 8.22 8.91
N PRO A 167 7.03 6.96 8.58
CA PRO A 167 7.28 5.86 9.49
C PRO A 167 8.77 5.63 9.72
N ARG A 168 9.10 5.20 10.93
CA ARG A 168 10.43 4.71 11.29
C ARG A 168 10.67 3.31 10.71
N TYR A 169 9.65 2.47 10.67
CA TYR A 169 9.75 1.10 10.15
C TYR A 169 8.62 0.78 9.20
N VAL A 170 8.94 0.01 8.16
CA VAL A 170 7.96 -0.68 7.32
C VAL A 170 8.24 -2.17 7.43
N ILE A 171 7.21 -2.94 7.76
CA ILE A 171 7.33 -4.36 8.10
C ILE A 171 6.23 -5.11 7.37
N MET A 172 6.59 -6.21 6.70
CA MET A 172 5.66 -7.04 5.94
C MET A 172 5.65 -8.46 6.50
N PRO A 173 4.75 -8.82 7.43
CA PRO A 173 4.64 -10.20 7.90
C PRO A 173 4.02 -11.11 6.84
N GLY A 174 4.44 -12.38 6.82
CA GLY A 174 3.89 -13.43 5.96
C GLY A 174 2.92 -14.37 6.66
N THR A 175 2.82 -14.33 8.00
CA THR A 175 1.97 -15.23 8.79
C THR A 175 1.35 -14.55 10.01
N ARG A 176 0.27 -15.13 10.56
CA ARG A 176 -0.34 -14.63 11.80
C ARG A 176 0.58 -14.74 13.02
N GLN A 177 1.49 -15.72 13.03
CA GLN A 177 2.49 -15.90 14.10
C GLN A 177 3.56 -14.80 14.06
N GLU A 178 3.97 -14.38 12.86
CA GLU A 178 4.83 -13.21 12.68
C GLU A 178 4.13 -11.94 13.17
N ILE A 179 2.85 -11.73 12.83
CA ILE A 179 2.05 -10.61 13.36
C ILE A 179 2.06 -10.63 14.90
N SER A 180 1.74 -11.77 15.52
CA SER A 180 1.74 -11.91 17.00
C SER A 180 3.07 -11.50 17.62
N SER A 181 4.17 -11.98 17.05
CA SER A 181 5.51 -11.70 17.56
C SER A 181 5.89 -10.24 17.37
N LEU A 182 5.51 -9.64 16.24
CA LEU A 182 5.72 -8.21 15.96
C LEU A 182 4.94 -7.32 16.92
N LEU A 183 3.65 -7.61 17.15
CA LEU A 183 2.82 -6.79 18.04
C LEU A 183 3.35 -6.80 19.48
N LYS A 184 3.81 -7.96 19.97
CA LYS A 184 4.48 -8.07 21.27
C LYS A 184 5.77 -7.25 21.32
N LEU A 185 6.61 -7.36 20.27
CA LEU A 185 7.87 -6.61 20.17
C LEU A 185 7.61 -5.10 20.17
N LEU A 186 6.74 -4.62 19.29
CA LEU A 186 6.39 -3.20 19.16
C LEU A 186 5.78 -2.66 20.45
N GLY A 187 4.87 -3.42 21.09
CA GLY A 187 4.29 -3.08 22.37
C GLY A 187 5.34 -2.95 23.48
N SER A 188 6.25 -3.92 23.59
CA SER A 188 7.34 -3.89 24.58
C SER A 188 8.32 -2.73 24.37
N ALA A 189 8.50 -2.30 23.12
CA ALA A 189 9.38 -1.19 22.74
C ALA A 189 8.67 0.18 22.76
N GLY A 190 7.36 0.22 23.04
CA GLY A 190 6.56 1.45 23.02
C GLY A 190 6.45 2.09 21.63
N ILE A 191 6.59 1.30 20.55
CA ILE A 191 6.51 1.80 19.18
C ILE A 191 5.05 1.77 18.72
N PRO A 192 4.44 2.92 18.40
CA PRO A 192 3.09 2.94 17.83
C PRO A 192 3.10 2.31 16.45
N TRP A 193 1.98 1.72 16.06
CA TRP A 193 1.89 1.04 14.78
C TRP A 193 0.51 1.19 14.16
N VAL A 194 0.48 1.04 12.83
CA VAL A 194 -0.73 0.99 12.02
C VAL A 194 -0.62 -0.16 11.02
N VAL A 195 -1.76 -0.70 10.62
CA VAL A 195 -1.85 -1.63 9.49
C VAL A 195 -2.07 -0.81 8.23
N ARG A 196 -1.33 -1.14 7.18
CA ARG A 196 -1.55 -0.60 5.84
C ARG A 196 -1.90 -1.74 4.89
N GLY A 197 -2.92 -1.50 4.08
CA GLY A 197 -3.20 -2.36 2.94
C GLY A 197 -2.52 -1.84 1.69
N ASN A 198 -3.31 -1.69 0.63
CA ASN A 198 -2.81 -1.13 -0.62
C ASN A 198 -2.61 0.39 -0.57
N GLY A 199 -3.09 1.09 0.45
CA GLY A 199 -2.91 2.53 0.60
C GLY A 199 -4.08 3.37 0.08
N THR A 200 -5.28 2.79 -0.04
CA THR A 200 -6.45 3.42 -0.69
C THR A 200 -7.33 4.22 0.28
N ASN A 201 -6.93 4.33 1.55
CA ASN A 201 -7.73 5.02 2.56
C ASN A 201 -7.78 6.54 2.31
N LEU A 202 -8.90 7.19 2.66
CA LEU A 202 -9.11 8.62 2.44
C LEU A 202 -9.10 9.45 3.73
N MET A 203 -8.72 8.84 4.85
CA MET A 203 -8.91 9.39 6.20
C MET A 203 -7.63 9.44 7.07
N GLY A 204 -6.45 9.08 6.54
CA GLY A 204 -5.20 9.07 7.31
C GLY A 204 -5.03 7.95 8.34
N PHE A 205 -5.91 6.92 8.37
CA PHE A 205 -5.91 5.86 9.39
C PHE A 205 -4.70 4.91 9.31
N GLU A 206 -4.01 4.90 8.18
CA GLU A 206 -2.86 4.03 7.92
C GLU A 206 -1.52 4.78 7.98
N LEU A 207 -1.51 5.97 8.59
CA LEU A 207 -0.32 6.82 8.75
C LEU A 207 0.18 6.78 10.20
N CYS A 208 1.49 6.58 10.37
CA CYS A 208 2.14 6.53 11.68
C CYS A 208 3.62 6.86 11.56
N GLU A 209 4.19 7.57 12.54
CA GLU A 209 5.64 7.81 12.61
C GLU A 209 6.42 6.60 13.16
N GLY A 210 5.73 5.64 13.78
CA GLY A 210 6.32 4.42 14.32
C GLY A 210 6.50 3.34 13.26
N ALA A 211 5.72 2.28 13.33
CA ALA A 211 5.78 1.15 12.40
C ALA A 211 4.53 1.04 11.53
N VAL A 212 4.73 0.87 10.22
CA VAL A 212 3.66 0.46 9.31
C VAL A 212 3.78 -1.04 9.05
N ILE A 213 2.71 -1.76 9.35
CA ILE A 213 2.57 -3.20 9.10
C ILE A 213 1.80 -3.39 7.80
N ASP A 214 2.50 -3.78 6.73
CA ASP A 214 1.95 -4.00 5.40
C ASP A 214 1.64 -5.48 5.18
N LEU A 215 0.36 -5.82 5.04
CA LEU A 215 -0.12 -7.21 5.00
C LEU A 215 -0.10 -7.82 3.59
N ASN A 216 0.46 -7.14 2.59
CA ASN A 216 0.38 -7.54 1.18
C ASN A 216 1.07 -8.88 0.85
N ARG A 217 1.87 -9.47 1.76
CA ARG A 217 2.44 -10.84 1.58
C ARG A 217 1.40 -11.95 1.80
N MET A 218 0.36 -11.71 2.61
CA MET A 218 -0.61 -12.73 3.01
C MET A 218 -1.74 -12.84 1.99
N LYS A 219 -1.44 -13.46 0.83
CA LYS A 219 -2.30 -13.51 -0.38
C LYS A 219 -3.07 -14.82 -0.57
N GLU A 220 -3.28 -15.59 0.49
CA GLU A 220 -3.97 -16.88 0.41
C GLU A 220 -5.45 -16.70 0.05
N ILE A 221 -5.96 -17.52 -0.88
CA ILE A 221 -7.38 -17.59 -1.25
C ILE A 221 -7.77 -19.07 -1.30
N GLU A 222 -8.71 -19.49 -0.46
CA GLU A 222 -9.21 -20.86 -0.41
C GLU A 222 -10.73 -20.90 -0.51
N PHE A 223 -11.24 -21.43 -1.62
CA PHE A 223 -12.67 -21.61 -1.84
C PHE A 223 -13.18 -22.88 -1.15
N ASP A 224 -14.32 -22.75 -0.48
CA ASP A 224 -15.13 -23.84 0.02
C ASP A 224 -16.47 -23.83 -0.72
N GLU A 225 -16.46 -24.42 -1.91
CA GLU A 225 -17.60 -24.44 -2.83
C GLU A 225 -18.80 -25.21 -2.27
N LYS A 226 -18.57 -26.15 -1.33
CA LYS A 226 -19.66 -26.89 -0.66
C LYS A 226 -20.46 -25.96 0.26
N ASN A 227 -19.78 -25.04 0.93
CA ASN A 227 -20.36 -24.10 1.87
C ASN A 227 -20.59 -22.70 1.28
N TRP A 228 -20.37 -22.51 -0.03
CA TRP A 228 -20.52 -21.23 -0.72
C TRP A 228 -19.79 -20.11 0.03
N SER A 229 -18.51 -20.37 0.32
CA SER A 229 -17.67 -19.39 1.01
C SER A 229 -16.23 -19.43 0.51
N VAL A 230 -15.48 -18.37 0.79
CA VAL A 230 -14.05 -18.28 0.51
C VAL A 230 -13.31 -17.69 1.71
N ARG A 231 -12.21 -18.33 2.11
CA ARG A 231 -11.26 -17.77 3.07
C ARG A 231 -10.20 -16.98 2.31
N VAL A 232 -9.93 -15.76 2.76
CA VAL A 232 -8.94 -14.87 2.17
C VAL A 232 -7.98 -14.32 3.21
N GLY A 233 -6.70 -14.25 2.84
CA GLY A 233 -5.68 -13.56 3.61
C GLY A 233 -5.85 -12.03 3.55
N PRO A 234 -5.30 -11.29 4.53
CA PRO A 234 -5.46 -9.85 4.64
C PRO A 234 -4.74 -9.06 3.56
N GLY A 235 -3.81 -9.69 2.84
CA GLY A 235 -3.14 -9.13 1.68
C GLY A 235 -3.99 -9.12 0.41
N VAL A 236 -5.09 -9.89 0.34
CA VAL A 236 -5.85 -10.09 -0.91
C VAL A 236 -6.65 -8.84 -1.29
N ALA A 237 -6.45 -8.34 -2.51
CA ALA A 237 -7.23 -7.24 -3.08
C ALA A 237 -8.57 -7.73 -3.62
N ALA A 238 -9.59 -6.86 -3.59
CA ALA A 238 -10.93 -7.17 -4.11
C ALA A 238 -10.91 -7.67 -5.56
N PHE A 239 -10.08 -7.06 -6.43
CA PHE A 239 -9.94 -7.48 -7.81
C PHE A 239 -9.37 -8.89 -7.94
N GLU A 240 -8.36 -9.24 -7.13
CA GLU A 240 -7.75 -10.57 -7.15
C GLU A 240 -8.79 -11.63 -6.77
N LEU A 241 -9.53 -11.39 -5.68
CA LEU A 241 -10.60 -12.29 -5.24
C LEU A 241 -11.71 -12.44 -6.28
N GLN A 242 -12.19 -11.32 -6.83
CA GLN A 242 -13.26 -11.33 -7.83
C GLN A 242 -12.83 -12.04 -9.12
N ARG A 243 -11.55 -11.92 -9.52
CA ARG A 243 -11.00 -12.61 -10.68
C ARG A 243 -10.94 -14.12 -10.46
N GLU A 244 -10.44 -14.58 -9.32
CA GLU A 244 -10.41 -16.01 -8.97
C GLU A 244 -11.84 -16.60 -8.86
N ALA A 245 -12.77 -15.85 -8.26
CA ALA A 245 -14.17 -16.27 -8.17
C ALA A 245 -14.82 -16.38 -9.55
N ALA A 246 -14.58 -15.41 -10.44
CA ALA A 246 -15.15 -15.42 -11.79
C ALA A 246 -14.69 -16.63 -12.61
N GLN A 247 -13.44 -17.07 -12.47
CA GLN A 247 -12.92 -18.29 -13.14
C GLN A 247 -13.66 -19.56 -12.71
N ARG A 248 -14.29 -19.54 -11.52
CA ARG A 248 -15.07 -20.64 -10.95
C ARG A 248 -16.58 -20.48 -11.16
N GLY A 249 -17.02 -19.44 -11.87
CA GLY A 249 -18.44 -19.14 -12.07
C GLY A 249 -19.11 -18.46 -10.88
N TYR A 250 -18.33 -17.94 -9.92
CA TYR A 250 -18.83 -17.24 -8.75
C TYR A 250 -18.63 -15.72 -8.83
N ARG A 251 -19.30 -15.00 -7.93
CA ARG A 251 -19.09 -13.59 -7.65
C ARG A 251 -19.01 -13.42 -6.14
N VAL A 252 -18.17 -12.48 -5.69
CA VAL A 252 -18.04 -12.12 -4.27
C VAL A 252 -18.50 -10.67 -4.09
N ASN A 253 -19.16 -10.37 -2.98
CA ASN A 253 -19.60 -9.02 -2.67
C ASN A 253 -18.42 -8.14 -2.18
N VAL A 254 -17.56 -7.72 -3.11
CA VAL A 254 -16.42 -6.83 -2.85
C VAL A 254 -16.59 -5.49 -3.58
N ALA A 255 -15.94 -4.44 -3.06
CA ALA A 255 -16.09 -3.07 -3.54
C ALA A 255 -14.89 -2.59 -4.36
N GLU A 256 -14.07 -1.70 -3.80
CA GLU A 256 -12.97 -1.03 -4.50
C GLU A 256 -11.91 -2.05 -5.00
N PRO A 257 -11.64 -2.13 -6.32
CA PRO A 257 -10.78 -3.18 -6.89
C PRO A 257 -9.40 -3.32 -6.25
N ALA A 258 -8.75 -2.21 -5.91
CA ALA A 258 -7.43 -2.19 -5.31
C ALA A 258 -7.45 -2.25 -3.77
N ALA A 259 -8.59 -2.07 -3.12
CA ALA A 259 -8.67 -2.17 -1.67
C ALA A 259 -8.52 -3.64 -1.23
N LEU A 260 -7.91 -3.84 -0.06
CA LEU A 260 -7.75 -5.17 0.51
C LEU A 260 -9.04 -5.62 1.18
N VAL A 261 -9.50 -6.82 0.86
CA VAL A 261 -10.80 -7.35 1.28
C VAL A 261 -10.96 -7.28 2.80
N CYS A 262 -9.96 -7.73 3.56
CA CYS A 262 -10.00 -7.65 5.02
C CYS A 262 -10.11 -6.21 5.54
N GLY A 263 -9.37 -5.26 4.97
CA GLY A 263 -9.44 -3.85 5.39
C GLY A 263 -10.81 -3.23 5.09
N THR A 264 -11.33 -3.46 3.88
CA THR A 264 -12.64 -2.97 3.44
C THR A 264 -13.78 -3.49 4.32
N MET A 265 -13.76 -4.79 4.62
CA MET A 265 -14.86 -5.45 5.34
C MET A 265 -14.83 -5.15 6.84
N MET A 266 -13.65 -4.95 7.43
CA MET A 266 -13.54 -4.72 8.88
C MET A 266 -13.58 -3.25 9.28
N CYS A 267 -13.13 -2.31 8.45
CA CYS A 267 -12.79 -0.96 8.92
C CYS A 267 -13.73 0.16 8.46
N ALA A 268 -14.50 -0.01 7.37
CA ALA A 268 -15.07 1.17 6.68
C ALA A 268 -16.53 1.04 6.21
N GLY A 269 -17.25 -0.05 6.54
CA GLY A 269 -18.65 -0.20 6.14
C GLY A 269 -18.88 -0.04 4.63
N ILE A 270 -17.88 -0.40 3.82
CA ILE A 270 -17.86 -0.10 2.39
C ILE A 270 -18.97 -0.88 1.68
N VAL A 271 -19.57 -0.25 0.68
CA VAL A 271 -20.59 -0.84 -0.19
C VAL A 271 -20.01 -1.15 -1.56
N SER A 272 -20.45 -2.27 -2.15
CA SER A 272 -20.19 -2.59 -3.55
C SER A 272 -21.33 -2.13 -4.46
N LEU A 273 -21.11 -2.23 -5.78
CA LEU A 273 -22.16 -2.05 -6.80
C LEU A 273 -23.27 -3.11 -6.74
N PHE A 274 -23.08 -4.18 -5.96
CA PHE A 274 -24.06 -5.25 -5.77
C PHE A 274 -24.80 -5.15 -4.44
N SER A 275 -24.56 -4.09 -3.65
CA SER A 275 -25.09 -4.00 -2.29
C SER A 275 -26.61 -3.93 -2.21
N THR A 276 -27.27 -3.50 -3.29
CA THR A 276 -28.74 -3.53 -3.39
C THR A 276 -29.30 -4.96 -3.39
N ALA A 277 -28.54 -5.93 -3.90
CA ALA A 277 -28.93 -7.32 -3.96
C ALA A 277 -28.35 -8.16 -2.80
N TYR A 278 -27.14 -7.84 -2.34
CA TYR A 278 -26.39 -8.69 -1.39
C TYR A 278 -26.08 -8.01 -0.05
N GLY A 279 -26.57 -6.78 0.18
CA GLY A 279 -26.24 -6.01 1.38
C GLY A 279 -24.84 -5.38 1.33
N SER A 280 -24.47 -4.71 2.42
CA SER A 280 -23.13 -4.13 2.58
C SER A 280 -22.06 -5.21 2.68
N CYS A 281 -20.78 -4.83 2.56
CA CYS A 281 -19.69 -5.77 2.80
C CYS A 281 -19.76 -6.40 4.21
N ALA A 282 -20.24 -5.66 5.21
CA ALA A 282 -20.39 -6.16 6.58
C ALA A 282 -21.44 -7.28 6.70
N ASP A 283 -22.40 -7.36 5.78
CA ASP A 283 -23.44 -8.39 5.77
C ASP A 283 -22.95 -9.75 5.18
N ASN A 284 -21.72 -9.78 4.66
CA ASN A 284 -21.23 -10.89 3.83
C ASN A 284 -20.04 -11.66 4.43
N TYR A 285 -19.42 -11.19 5.52
CA TYR A 285 -18.42 -12.00 6.21
C TYR A 285 -19.09 -13.02 7.15
N ILE A 286 -18.52 -14.21 7.22
CA ILE A 286 -18.97 -15.35 8.02
C ILE A 286 -18.13 -15.47 9.29
N ASP A 287 -16.83 -15.22 9.18
CA ASP A 287 -15.89 -15.24 10.31
C ASP A 287 -14.64 -14.42 9.98
N ALA A 288 -13.91 -13.98 10.99
CA ALA A 288 -12.61 -13.36 10.83
C ALA A 288 -11.68 -13.76 11.98
N GLU A 289 -10.44 -14.07 11.65
CA GLU A 289 -9.39 -14.37 12.62
C GLU A 289 -8.52 -13.13 12.86
N PHE A 290 -8.29 -12.81 14.12
CA PHE A 290 -7.53 -11.64 14.56
C PHE A 290 -6.34 -11.99 15.42
N VAL A 291 -5.34 -11.11 15.37
CA VAL A 291 -4.25 -11.04 16.34
C VAL A 291 -4.43 -9.80 17.19
N ARG A 292 -4.61 -9.97 18.50
CA ARG A 292 -4.74 -8.86 19.47
C ARG A 292 -3.41 -8.13 19.66
N THR A 293 -3.47 -6.97 20.29
CA THR A 293 -2.30 -6.14 20.66
C THR A 293 -1.32 -6.89 21.58
N ASP A 294 -1.80 -7.80 22.43
CA ASP A 294 -0.98 -8.68 23.27
C ASP A 294 -0.41 -9.91 22.51
N GLY A 295 -0.74 -10.03 21.22
CA GLY A 295 -0.37 -11.11 20.33
C GLY A 295 -1.16 -12.41 20.52
N SER A 296 -2.21 -12.44 21.33
CA SER A 296 -3.14 -13.58 21.38
C SER A 296 -4.04 -13.62 20.14
N PHE A 297 -4.56 -14.80 19.82
CA PHE A 297 -5.46 -15.01 18.68
C PHE A 297 -6.92 -15.08 19.13
N PHE A 298 -7.84 -14.73 18.22
CA PHE A 298 -9.25 -15.08 18.35
C PHE A 298 -9.98 -15.07 17.01
N SER A 299 -11.08 -15.81 16.94
CA SER A 299 -12.09 -15.73 15.87
C SER A 299 -13.31 -14.91 16.34
N LEU A 300 -13.95 -14.18 15.43
CA LEU A 300 -15.18 -13.45 15.73
C LEU A 300 -16.36 -14.38 16.07
N ASN A 301 -16.33 -15.63 15.63
CA ASN A 301 -17.34 -16.63 15.99
C ASN A 301 -17.14 -17.25 17.39
N GLU A 302 -16.07 -16.88 18.11
CA GLU A 302 -15.92 -17.32 19.49
C GLU A 302 -16.95 -16.65 20.41
N LYS A 303 -17.47 -17.41 21.40
CA LYS A 303 -18.50 -16.95 22.34
C LYS A 303 -18.15 -15.64 23.07
N ASN A 304 -16.87 -15.42 23.34
CA ASN A 304 -16.37 -14.26 24.08
C ASN A 304 -15.72 -13.20 23.16
N ALA A 305 -15.94 -13.29 21.84
CA ALA A 305 -15.42 -12.32 20.89
C ALA A 305 -16.06 -10.94 21.09
N PRO A 306 -15.33 -9.84 20.80
CA PRO A 306 -15.91 -8.51 20.84
C PRO A 306 -17.03 -8.37 19.80
N ASN A 307 -18.17 -7.83 20.20
CA ASN A 307 -19.25 -7.47 19.28
C ASN A 307 -18.90 -6.16 18.55
N LEU A 308 -18.56 -6.26 17.27
CA LEU A 308 -18.20 -5.11 16.43
C LEU A 308 -19.40 -4.22 16.07
N PHE A 309 -20.63 -4.69 16.29
CA PHE A 309 -21.88 -3.96 16.04
C PHE A 309 -22.47 -3.34 17.31
N ALA A 310 -21.77 -3.40 18.45
CA ALA A 310 -22.25 -2.81 19.69
C ALA A 310 -22.28 -1.27 19.61
N PHE A 311 -23.45 -0.69 19.88
CA PHE A 311 -23.71 0.76 19.82
C PHE A 311 -23.04 1.55 20.96
N ASP A 312 -22.71 0.89 22.08
CA ASP A 312 -22.27 1.53 23.32
C ASP A 312 -20.78 1.95 23.34
N ARG A 313 -20.01 1.63 22.29
CA ARG A 313 -18.61 2.02 22.17
C ARG A 313 -18.46 3.24 21.27
N ALA A 314 -18.29 4.40 21.89
CA ALA A 314 -17.79 5.60 21.20
C ALA A 314 -16.48 5.25 20.48
N GLY A 315 -16.50 5.17 19.15
CA GLY A 315 -15.38 4.79 18.31
C GLY A 315 -14.88 3.37 18.57
N ALA A 316 -15.49 2.37 17.93
CA ALA A 316 -14.97 0.99 18.00
C ALA A 316 -13.55 0.94 17.40
N VAL A 317 -12.53 0.93 18.26
CA VAL A 317 -11.14 0.65 17.89
C VAL A 317 -11.08 -0.79 17.38
N SER A 318 -10.38 -1.03 16.27
CA SER A 318 -10.17 -2.39 15.75
C SER A 318 -9.69 -3.31 16.87
N PRO A 319 -10.27 -4.51 17.04
CA PRO A 319 -9.93 -5.41 18.14
C PRO A 319 -8.52 -6.05 17.99
N GLY A 320 -7.85 -5.78 16.87
CA GLY A 320 -6.51 -6.28 16.55
C GLY A 320 -6.21 -6.14 15.06
N VAL A 321 -5.26 -6.95 14.58
CA VAL A 321 -4.94 -7.09 13.16
C VAL A 321 -5.71 -8.28 12.60
N CYS A 322 -6.56 -8.05 11.60
CA CYS A 322 -7.24 -9.14 10.88
C CYS A 322 -6.20 -9.94 10.08
N SER A 323 -6.16 -11.25 10.30
CA SER A 323 -5.18 -12.18 9.74
C SER A 323 -5.78 -13.19 8.76
N SER A 324 -7.11 -13.32 8.74
CA SER A 324 -7.88 -14.10 7.78
C SER A 324 -9.34 -13.70 7.85
N LEU A 325 -10.03 -13.70 6.71
CA LEU A 325 -11.47 -13.42 6.62
C LEU A 325 -12.16 -14.51 5.81
N ARG A 326 -13.31 -14.97 6.29
CA ARG A 326 -14.20 -15.85 5.53
C ARG A 326 -15.42 -15.07 5.08
N VAL A 327 -15.73 -15.12 3.80
CA VAL A 327 -16.86 -14.41 3.17
C VAL A 327 -17.70 -15.37 2.35
N LYS A 328 -18.96 -15.00 2.09
CA LYS A 328 -19.85 -15.71 1.14
C LYS A 328 -19.37 -15.55 -0.30
#